data_AF-A0A926H9M6-F1
#
_entry.id   AF-A0A926H9M6-F1
#
_cell.length_a   1.000
_cell.length_b   1.000
_cell.length_c   1.000
_cell.angle_alpha   90.00
_cell.angle_beta   90.00
_cell.angle_gamma   90.00
#
_symmetry.space_group_name_H-M   'P 1'
#
loop_
_entity.id
_entity.type
_entity.pdbx_description
1 polymer ?
#
loop_
_entity_poly.entity_id
_entity_poly.type
_entity_poly.pdbx_seq_one_letter_code
_entity_poly.pdbx_strand_id
1 'polypeptide(L)'
;MDGIRSFLQLMSETFRVIGQALLLRNEVFEAALSPQLRAPIITLAILAGASLLIGESVVLFVNRVPPWRCAISLLINIAMTIVGWALWAALIWLVARAFGLEPAFDSTVRLVMLSHAPFVFGIFILA
;
A
#
# COMPACT_ATOMS: atom_id res chain seq x y z
N MET A 1 -11.34 22.66 -15.59
CA MET A 1 -11.89 22.55 -14.22
C MET A 1 -12.27 21.11 -13.85
N ASP A 2 -12.35 20.18 -14.81
CA ASP A 2 -12.75 18.78 -14.55
C ASP A 2 -11.68 17.94 -13.85
N GLY A 3 -10.39 18.22 -14.09
CA GLY A 3 -9.28 17.49 -13.46
C GLY A 3 -9.20 17.64 -11.94
N ILE A 4 -9.61 18.78 -11.38
CA ILE A 4 -9.63 18.96 -9.92
C ILE A 4 -10.74 18.11 -9.30
N ARG A 5 -11.91 18.00 -9.95
CA ARG A 5 -13.02 17.17 -9.45
C ARG A 5 -12.66 15.69 -9.49
N SER A 6 -12.04 15.20 -10.57
CA SER A 6 -11.62 13.80 -10.66
C SER A 6 -10.56 13.45 -9.62
N PHE A 7 -9.59 14.35 -9.38
CA PHE A 7 -8.60 14.17 -8.33
C PHE A 7 -9.24 14.14 -6.93
N LEU A 8 -10.11 15.09 -6.61
CA LEU A 8 -10.81 15.12 -5.32
C LEU A 8 -11.68 13.87 -5.11
N GLN A 9 -12.31 13.37 -6.18
CA GLN A 9 -13.06 12.13 -6.14
C GLN A 9 -12.14 10.94 -5.84
N LEU A 10 -10.99 10.82 -6.53
CA LEU A 10 -10.00 9.78 -6.26
C LEU A 10 -9.53 9.81 -4.80
N MET A 11 -9.22 10.99 -4.28
CA MET A 11 -8.80 11.15 -2.88
C MET A 11 -9.90 10.74 -1.92
N SER A 12 -11.13 11.21 -2.12
CA SER A 12 -12.29 10.86 -1.29
C SER A 12 -12.51 9.34 -1.25
N GLU A 13 -12.48 8.69 -2.41
CA GLU A 13 -12.60 7.24 -2.53
C GLU A 13 -11.44 6.51 -1.84
N THR A 14 -10.22 7.02 -1.96
CA THR A 14 -9.04 6.46 -1.28
C THR A 14 -9.19 6.53 0.23
N PHE A 15 -9.60 7.67 0.80
CA PHE A 15 -9.86 7.80 2.23
C PHE A 15 -11.00 6.89 2.71
N ARG A 16 -12.05 6.71 1.90
CA ARG A 16 -13.13 5.76 2.20
C ARG A 16 -12.58 4.34 2.26
N VAL A 17 -11.79 3.91 1.27
CA VAL A 17 -11.18 2.57 1.22
C VAL A 17 -10.27 2.34 2.42
N ILE A 18 -9.42 3.32 2.78
CA ILE A 18 -8.56 3.25 3.98
C ILE A 18 -9.43 3.02 5.23
N GLY A 19 -10.43 3.89 5.46
CA GLY A 19 -11.29 3.79 6.65
C GLY A 19 -12.05 2.46 6.73
N GLN A 20 -12.59 1.98 5.61
CA GLN A 20 -13.30 0.70 5.57
C GLN A 20 -12.35 -0.49 5.80
N ALA A 21 -11.15 -0.46 5.23
CA ALA A 21 -10.14 -1.50 5.43
C ALA A 21 -9.67 -1.57 6.90
N LEU A 22 -9.44 -0.41 7.53
CA LEU A 22 -9.06 -0.32 8.95
C LEU A 22 -10.17 -0.79 9.89
N LEU A 23 -11.43 -0.58 9.50
CA LEU A 23 -12.60 -1.08 10.23
C LEU A 23 -12.93 -2.54 9.90
N LEU A 24 -12.10 -3.21 9.07
CA LEU A 24 -12.29 -4.59 8.60
C LEU A 24 -13.71 -4.84 8.04
N ARG A 25 -14.27 -3.83 7.34
CA ARG A 25 -15.58 -3.96 6.71
C ARG A 25 -15.50 -4.89 5.51
N ASN A 26 -16.29 -5.96 5.49
CA ASN A 26 -16.24 -6.95 4.41
C ASN A 26 -16.55 -6.35 3.02
N GLU A 27 -17.39 -5.30 2.98
CA GLU A 27 -17.79 -4.63 1.74
C GLU A 27 -16.59 -4.13 0.90
N VAL A 28 -15.51 -3.67 1.55
CA VAL A 28 -14.35 -3.13 0.84
C VAL A 28 -13.48 -4.22 0.22
N PHE A 29 -13.43 -5.41 0.83
CA PHE A 29 -12.66 -6.55 0.31
C PHE A 29 -13.36 -7.20 -0.88
N GLU A 30 -14.69 -7.27 -0.86
CA GLU A 30 -15.47 -7.69 -2.02
C GLU A 30 -15.38 -6.66 -3.15
N ALA A 31 -15.56 -5.37 -2.82
CA ALA A 31 -15.46 -4.30 -3.80
C ALA A 31 -14.03 -4.12 -4.36
N ALA A 32 -12.98 -4.56 -3.65
CA ALA A 32 -11.60 -4.54 -4.14
C ALA A 32 -11.38 -5.44 -5.36
N LEU A 33 -12.31 -6.36 -5.64
CA LEU A 33 -12.31 -7.18 -6.85
C LEU A 33 -12.83 -6.40 -8.07
N SER A 34 -13.52 -5.28 -7.84
CA SER A 34 -14.10 -4.44 -8.89
C SER A 34 -13.04 -3.53 -9.55
N PRO A 35 -13.13 -3.26 -10.86
CA PRO A 35 -12.21 -2.34 -11.55
C PRO A 35 -12.23 -0.91 -10.99
N GLN A 36 -13.35 -0.47 -10.42
CA GLN A 36 -13.57 0.89 -9.94
C GLN A 36 -12.66 1.25 -8.75
N LEU A 37 -12.40 0.29 -7.85
CA LEU A 37 -11.53 0.51 -6.69
C LEU A 37 -10.04 0.34 -6.98
N ARG A 38 -9.66 -0.03 -8.22
CA ARG A 38 -8.26 -0.22 -8.58
C ARG A 38 -7.42 1.03 -8.34
N ALA A 39 -7.86 2.18 -8.85
CA ALA A 39 -7.13 3.44 -8.68
C ALA A 39 -7.04 3.91 -7.21
N PRO A 40 -8.13 3.88 -6.42
CA PRO A 40 -8.06 4.13 -4.98
C PRO A 40 -7.09 3.21 -4.22
N ILE A 41 -7.08 1.90 -4.51
CA ILE A 41 -6.21 0.92 -3.85
C ILE A 41 -4.73 1.16 -4.19
N ILE A 42 -4.43 1.46 -5.45
CA ILE A 42 -3.06 1.82 -5.86
C ILE A 42 -2.63 3.12 -5.16
N THR A 43 -3.52 4.10 -5.09
CA THR A 43 -3.25 5.37 -4.39
C THR A 43 -3.00 5.14 -2.90
N LEU A 44 -3.80 4.29 -2.25
CA LEU A 44 -3.59 3.84 -0.87
C LEU A 44 -2.20 3.22 -0.70
N ALA A 45 -1.81 2.28 -1.57
CA ALA A 45 -0.51 1.64 -1.51
C ALA A 45 0.65 2.65 -1.63
N ILE A 46 0.51 3.65 -2.51
CA ILE A 46 1.48 4.75 -2.66
C ILE A 46 1.55 5.59 -1.38
N LEU A 47 0.40 5.96 -0.79
CA LEU A 47 0.34 6.73 0.45
C LEU A 47 0.95 5.97 1.63
N ALA A 48 0.66 4.68 1.73
CA ALA A 48 1.24 3.78 2.72
C ALA A 48 2.76 3.70 2.60
N GLY A 49 3.27 3.46 1.38
CA GLY A 49 4.70 3.47 1.11
C GLY A 49 5.34 4.82 1.43
N ALA A 50 4.75 5.92 0.98
CA ALA A 50 5.25 7.26 1.27
C ALA A 50 5.32 7.56 2.77
N SER A 51 4.29 7.18 3.53
CA SER A 51 4.24 7.38 4.99
C SER A 51 5.35 6.62 5.72
N LEU A 52 5.56 5.34 5.35
CA LEU A 52 6.66 4.53 5.87
C LEU A 52 8.02 5.18 5.59
N LEU A 53 8.26 5.60 4.35
CA LEU A 53 9.52 6.20 3.93
C LEU A 53 9.83 7.53 4.62
N ILE A 54 8.80 8.33 4.88
CA ILE A 54 8.96 9.57 5.66
C ILE A 54 9.37 9.21 7.09
N GLY A 55 8.76 8.19 7.71
CA GLY A 55 9.16 7.69 9.03
C GLY A 55 10.63 7.29 9.10
N GLU A 56 11.07 6.49 8.14
CA GLU A 56 12.48 6.04 8.06
C GLU A 56 13.44 7.20 7.77
N SER A 57 13.03 8.17 6.96
CA SER A 57 13.83 9.38 6.68
C SER A 57 14.08 10.19 7.95
N VAL A 58 13.08 10.28 8.85
CA VAL A 58 13.24 10.96 10.15
C VAL A 58 14.29 10.27 11.01
N VAL A 59 14.28 8.93 11.08
CA VAL A 59 15.27 8.16 11.85
C VAL A 59 16.69 8.38 11.30
N LEU A 60 16.86 8.37 9.98
CA LEU A 60 18.16 8.62 9.34
C LEU A 60 18.66 10.06 9.58
N PHE A 61 17.75 11.03 9.63
CA PHE A 61 18.07 12.42 9.95
C PHE A 61 18.49 12.59 11.41
N VAL A 62 17.76 11.99 12.36
CA VAL A 62 18.12 11.96 13.78
C VAL A 62 19.50 11.33 13.98
N ASN A 63 19.82 10.27 13.23
CA ASN A 63 21.12 9.60 13.24
C ASN A 63 22.25 10.38 12.54
N ARG A 64 22.02 11.62 12.08
CA ARG A 64 22.99 12.48 11.37
C ARG A 64 23.73 11.77 10.22
N VAL A 65 23.04 10.89 9.50
CA VAL A 65 23.60 10.18 8.35
C VAL A 65 23.81 11.18 7.20
N PRO A 66 24.93 11.15 6.46
CA PRO A 66 25.13 12.06 5.33
C PRO A 66 24.05 11.85 4.26
N PRO A 67 23.58 12.92 3.59
CA PRO A 67 22.35 12.91 2.78
C PRO A 67 22.38 11.90 1.62
N TRP A 68 23.56 11.63 1.05
CA TRP A 68 23.70 10.62 -0.02
C TRP A 68 23.53 9.19 0.49
N ARG A 69 23.99 8.87 1.71
CA ARG A 69 23.75 7.55 2.34
C ARG A 69 22.30 7.39 2.76
N CYS A 70 21.67 8.48 3.19
CA CYS A 70 20.24 8.52 3.47
C CYS A 70 19.43 8.15 2.21
N ALA A 71 19.71 8.79 1.08
CA ALA A 71 19.03 8.49 -0.19
C ALA A 71 19.21 7.03 -0.64
N ILE A 72 20.43 6.48 -0.56
CA ILE A 72 20.68 5.07 -0.92
C ILE A 72 19.93 4.12 0.02
N SER A 73 19.98 4.36 1.33
CA SER A 73 19.27 3.54 2.31
C SER A 73 17.76 3.55 2.05
N LEU A 74 17.21 4.72 1.77
CA LEU A 74 15.79 4.88 1.45
C LEU A 74 15.43 4.12 0.16
N LEU A 75 16.23 4.24 -0.90
CA LEU A 75 15.99 3.51 -2.15
C LEU A 75 16.05 2.00 -1.97
N ILE A 76 17.01 1.50 -1.20
CA ILE A 76 17.11 0.07 -0.87
C ILE A 76 15.87 -0.36 -0.10
N ASN A 77 15.43 0.43 0.88
CA ASN A 77 14.23 0.11 1.65
C ASN A 77 12.97 0.06 0.76
N ILE A 78 12.77 1.06 -0.12
CA ILE A 78 11.69 1.07 -1.10
C ILE A 78 11.69 -0.23 -1.91
N ALA A 79 12.86 -0.59 -2.45
CA ALA A 79 13.01 -1.80 -3.25
C ALA A 79 12.68 -3.07 -2.46
N MET A 80 13.19 -3.18 -1.23
CA MET A 80 12.92 -4.33 -0.36
C MET A 80 11.44 -4.42 0.03
N THR A 81 10.79 -3.29 0.30
CA THR A 81 9.36 -3.21 0.62
C THR A 81 8.50 -3.65 -0.56
N ILE A 82 8.78 -3.14 -1.77
CA ILE A 82 8.07 -3.55 -2.99
C ILE A 82 8.25 -5.05 -3.26
N VAL A 83 9.48 -5.56 -3.15
CA VAL A 83 9.78 -6.99 -3.31
C VAL A 83 9.02 -7.79 -2.26
N GLY A 84 9.01 -7.35 -1.00
CA GLY A 84 8.25 -8.00 0.07
C GLY A 84 6.75 -8.09 -0.22
N TRP A 85 6.13 -6.99 -0.66
CA TRP A 85 4.70 -6.97 -0.99
C TRP A 85 4.38 -7.85 -2.21
N ALA A 86 5.25 -7.86 -3.22
CA ALA A 86 5.11 -8.73 -4.38
C ALA A 86 5.26 -10.21 -4.02
N LEU A 87 6.22 -10.54 -3.15
CA LEU A 87 6.40 -11.91 -2.62
C LEU A 87 5.17 -12.35 -1.83
N TRP A 88 4.62 -11.49 -0.97
CA TRP A 88 3.38 -11.80 -0.24
C TRP A 88 2.22 -12.07 -1.20
N ALA A 89 2.01 -11.22 -2.21
CA ALA A 89 0.95 -11.43 -3.21
C ALA A 89 1.14 -12.75 -3.98
N ALA A 90 2.36 -13.07 -4.39
CA ALA A 90 2.69 -14.30 -5.09
C ALA A 90 2.47 -15.55 -4.21
N LEU A 91 2.93 -15.52 -2.96
CA LEU A 91 2.76 -16.62 -2.02
C LEU A 91 1.29 -16.86 -1.69
N ILE A 92 0.54 -15.80 -1.39
CA ILE A 92 -0.91 -15.91 -1.11
C ILE A 92 -1.65 -16.49 -2.31
N TRP A 93 -1.31 -16.03 -3.53
CA TRP A 93 -1.90 -16.54 -4.76
C TRP A 93 -1.57 -18.04 -4.98
N LEU A 94 -0.31 -18.44 -4.80
CA LEU A 94 0.11 -19.84 -4.92
C LEU A 94 -0.57 -20.74 -3.89
N VAL A 95 -0.64 -20.29 -2.64
CA VAL A 95 -1.31 -21.02 -1.57
C VAL A 95 -2.79 -21.19 -1.90
N ALA A 96 -3.49 -20.13 -2.32
CA ALA A 96 -4.89 -20.24 -2.73
C ALA A 96 -5.09 -21.30 -3.83
N ARG A 97 -4.21 -21.35 -4.83
CA ARG A 97 -4.23 -22.38 -5.89
C ARG A 97 -3.95 -23.78 -5.38
N ALA A 98 -3.05 -23.94 -4.41
CA ALA A 98 -2.78 -25.23 -3.78
C ALA A 98 -4.01 -25.78 -3.04
N PHE A 99 -4.89 -24.90 -2.53
CA PHE A 99 -6.18 -25.26 -1.93
C PHE A 99 -7.33 -25.41 -2.93
N GLY A 100 -7.05 -25.36 -4.24
CA GLY A 100 -8.06 -25.52 -5.30
C GLY A 100 -8.87 -24.26 -5.62
N LEU A 101 -8.49 -23.10 -5.09
CA LEU A 101 -9.06 -21.81 -5.48
C LEU A 101 -8.33 -21.27 -6.71
N GLU A 102 -9.04 -20.65 -7.66
CA GLU A 102 -8.41 -20.02 -8.83
C GLU A 102 -8.58 -18.49 -8.84
N PRO A 103 -8.03 -17.75 -7.87
CA PRO A 103 -8.12 -16.30 -7.88
C PRO A 103 -7.27 -15.70 -9.00
N ALA A 104 -7.77 -14.64 -9.62
CA ALA A 104 -6.97 -13.81 -10.50
C ALA A 104 -5.80 -13.19 -9.72
N PHE A 105 -4.60 -13.17 -10.32
CA PHE A 105 -3.41 -12.61 -9.68
C PHE A 105 -3.58 -11.11 -9.35
N ASP A 106 -4.15 -10.33 -10.27
CA ASP A 106 -4.45 -8.90 -10.06
C ASP A 106 -5.38 -8.68 -8.86
N SER A 107 -6.41 -9.51 -8.66
CA SER A 107 -7.26 -9.46 -7.47
C SER A 107 -6.48 -9.72 -6.18
N THR A 108 -5.56 -10.69 -6.20
CA THR A 108 -4.74 -11.02 -5.03
C THR A 108 -3.82 -9.86 -4.68
N VAL A 109 -3.15 -9.27 -5.69
CA VAL A 109 -2.30 -8.08 -5.51
C VAL A 109 -3.09 -6.92 -4.90
N ARG A 110 -4.31 -6.63 -5.39
CA ARG A 110 -5.16 -5.58 -4.82
C ARG A 110 -5.54 -5.84 -3.37
N LEU A 111 -5.86 -7.08 -3.02
CA LEU A 111 -6.16 -7.46 -1.63
C LEU A 111 -4.93 -7.31 -0.73
N VAL A 112 -3.75 -7.69 -1.20
CA VAL A 112 -2.49 -7.43 -0.45
C VAL A 112 -2.26 -5.93 -0.29
N MET A 113 -2.38 -5.13 -1.34
CA MET A 113 -2.25 -3.67 -1.23
C MET A 113 -3.25 -3.08 -0.21
N LEU A 114 -4.49 -3.56 -0.23
CA LEU A 114 -5.53 -3.14 0.71
C LEU A 114 -5.20 -3.52 2.16
N SER A 115 -4.59 -4.69 2.40
CA SER A 115 -4.17 -5.10 3.74
C SER A 115 -3.08 -4.20 4.33
N HIS A 116 -2.40 -3.41 3.49
CA HIS A 116 -1.38 -2.44 3.89
C HIS A 116 -1.96 -1.07 4.25
N ALA A 117 -3.30 -0.92 4.32
CA ALA A 117 -3.97 0.31 4.75
C ALA A 117 -3.45 0.91 6.07
N PRO A 118 -3.13 0.13 7.13
CA PRO A 118 -2.56 0.69 8.37
C PRO A 118 -1.26 1.44 8.17
N PHE A 119 -0.46 1.10 7.14
CA PHE A 119 0.81 1.76 6.87
C PHE A 119 0.67 3.18 6.30
N VAL A 120 -0.55 3.67 6.05
CA VAL A 120 -0.80 5.11 5.89
C VAL A 120 -0.36 5.88 7.15
N PHE A 121 -0.35 5.24 8.31
CA PHE A 121 0.20 5.76 9.57
C PHE A 121 1.66 5.33 9.82
N GLY A 122 2.37 4.86 8.79
CA GLY A 122 3.72 4.30 8.87
C GLY A 122 4.77 5.23 9.47
N ILE A 123 4.58 6.55 9.36
CA ILE A 123 5.44 7.56 10.01
C ILE A 123 5.50 7.41 11.55
N PHE A 124 4.49 6.79 12.18
CA PHE A 124 4.45 6.58 13.63
C PHE A 124 5.04 5.24 14.07
N ILE A 125 5.52 4.41 13.15
CA ILE A 125 6.20 3.17 13.48
C ILE A 125 7.60 3.51 13.96
N LEU A 126 7.95 3.06 15.18
CA LEU A 126 9.31 3.16 15.70
C LEU A 126 10.17 2.15 14.94
N ALA A 127 11.13 2.63 14.15
CA ALA A 127 12.14 1.81 13.48
C ALA A 127 13.42 1.70 14.31
#